data_AF-A0A420NXW3-F1
#
_entry.id   AF-A0A420NXW3-F1
#
_cell.length_a   1.000
_cell.length_b   1.000
_cell.length_c   1.000
_cell.angle_alpha   90.00
_cell.angle_beta   90.00
_cell.angle_gamma   90.00
#
_symmetry.space_group_name_H-M   'P 1'
#
loop_
_entity.id
_entity.type
_entity.pdbx_description
1 polymer ?
#
loop_
_entity_poly.entity_id
_entity_poly.type
_entity_poly.pdbx_seq_one_letter_code
_entity_poly.pdbx_strand_id
1 'polypeptide(L)'
;MGSQDLTDTQRNILRPNLGDWYQNDGAVNTESMMGPEGYVKKISELTDFYFSAAETRGFYWHLGVNDQMDHLDQIGVYIEQGTGDLMQEMYLNIANLITRLPVGG
;
A
#
# COMPACT_ATOMS: atom_id res chain seq x y z
N MET A 1 2.85 2.49 -0.48
CA MET A 1 3.14 2.80 0.93
C MET A 1 4.64 3.12 1.00
N GLY A 2 5.04 4.28 1.55
CA GLY A 2 6.39 4.83 1.36
C GLY A 2 6.56 6.22 1.96
N SER A 3 7.49 6.38 2.89
CA SER A 3 7.65 7.64 3.64
C SER A 3 9.11 8.06 3.84
N GLN A 4 10.04 7.11 3.83
CA GLN A 4 11.44 7.40 4.15
C GLN A 4 12.33 7.31 2.92
N ASP A 5 13.09 8.37 2.65
CA ASP A 5 14.18 8.33 1.70
C ASP A 5 15.25 7.35 2.18
N LEU A 6 15.75 6.52 1.26
CA LEU A 6 16.89 5.66 1.54
C LEU A 6 18.14 6.45 1.94
N THR A 7 19.00 5.86 2.76
CA THR A 7 20.36 6.37 3.01
C THR A 7 21.21 6.29 1.74
N ASP A 8 22.28 7.09 1.65
CA ASP A 8 23.17 7.11 0.47
C ASP A 8 23.81 5.74 0.20
N THR A 9 24.11 4.97 1.26
CA THR A 9 24.62 3.60 1.13
C THR A 9 23.58 2.67 0.49
N GLN A 10 22.31 2.76 0.90
CA GLN A 10 21.23 1.96 0.32
C GLN A 10 20.96 2.37 -1.14
N ARG A 11 21.00 3.67 -1.46
CA ARG A 11 20.90 4.16 -2.84
C ARG A 11 21.99 3.57 -3.74
N ASN A 12 23.23 3.49 -3.24
CA ASN A 12 24.36 2.94 -3.98
C ASN A 12 24.24 1.44 -4.25
N ILE A 13 23.56 0.68 -3.38
CA ILE A 13 23.27 -0.75 -3.60
C ILE A 13 22.27 -0.93 -4.74
N LEU A 14 21.24 -0.07 -4.79
CA LEU A 14 20.16 -0.18 -5.75
C LEU A 14 20.60 0.20 -7.18
N ARG A 15 21.64 1.03 -7.38
CA ARG A 15 22.07 1.56 -8.69
C ARG A 15 21.04 2.55 -9.30
N PRO A 16 21.43 3.45 -10.22
CA PRO A 16 20.52 4.47 -10.74
C PRO A 16 19.37 3.91 -11.61
N ASN A 17 18.30 4.71 -11.75
CA ASN A 17 17.09 4.46 -12.57
C ASN A 17 16.08 3.42 -12.04
N LEU A 18 15.89 3.31 -10.73
CA LEU A 18 14.89 2.42 -10.11
C LEU A 18 13.63 3.15 -9.59
N GLY A 19 13.22 4.31 -10.11
CA GLY A 19 11.93 4.92 -9.69
C GLY A 19 11.73 5.06 -8.17
N ASP A 20 10.57 4.64 -7.65
CA ASP A 20 10.18 4.75 -6.23
C ASP A 20 10.84 3.70 -5.32
N TRP A 21 11.83 2.94 -5.80
CA TRP A 21 12.66 2.09 -4.94
C TRP A 21 13.45 2.89 -3.89
N TYR A 22 13.55 4.22 -4.04
CA TYR A 22 14.18 5.09 -3.05
C TYR A 22 13.30 5.43 -1.84
N GLN A 23 12.01 5.12 -1.90
CA GLN A 23 11.07 5.28 -0.80
C GLN A 23 10.83 3.92 -0.12
N ASN A 24 10.66 3.93 1.19
CA ASN A 24 10.37 2.74 1.99
C ASN A 24 9.56 3.10 3.24
N ASP A 25 9.05 2.08 3.94
CA ASP A 25 8.36 2.19 5.23
C ASP A 25 9.26 1.85 6.42
N GLY A 26 10.59 1.94 6.26
CA GLY A 26 11.59 1.51 7.24
C GLY A 26 12.05 0.05 7.06
N ALA A 27 11.35 -0.76 6.27
CA ALA A 27 11.71 -2.17 6.04
C ALA A 27 11.66 -2.59 4.56
N VAL A 28 10.59 -2.24 3.85
CA VAL A 28 10.34 -2.67 2.46
C VAL A 28 10.27 -1.44 1.56
N ASN A 29 10.80 -1.53 0.34
CA ASN A 29 10.70 -0.44 -0.63
C ASN A 29 9.26 -0.30 -1.15
N THR A 30 8.82 0.92 -1.38
CA THR A 30 7.46 1.24 -1.84
C THR A 30 7.07 0.53 -3.12
N GLU A 31 7.98 0.47 -4.08
CA GLU A 31 7.77 -0.25 -5.34
C GLU A 31 7.50 -1.75 -5.11
N SER A 32 8.06 -2.35 -4.05
CA SER A 32 7.86 -3.76 -3.72
C SER A 32 6.52 -4.06 -3.02
N MET A 33 5.74 -3.04 -2.66
CA MET A 33 4.50 -3.22 -1.87
C MET A 33 3.22 -3.25 -2.71
N MET A 34 3.25 -2.73 -3.94
CA MET A 34 2.04 -2.62 -4.78
C MET A 34 1.56 -3.96 -5.37
N GLY A 35 2.43 -4.98 -5.34
CA GLY A 35 2.20 -6.28 -5.95
C GLY A 35 3.23 -6.58 -7.05
N PRO A 36 3.23 -7.81 -7.60
CA PRO A 36 4.17 -8.22 -8.62
C PRO A 36 3.96 -7.47 -9.95
N GLU A 37 5.07 -7.07 -10.56
CA GLU A 37 5.07 -6.34 -11.84
C GLU A 37 4.23 -7.06 -12.91
N GLY A 38 3.42 -6.30 -13.65
CA GLY A 38 2.52 -6.82 -14.69
C GLY A 38 1.16 -7.34 -14.18
N TYR A 39 0.94 -7.41 -12.86
CA TYR A 39 -0.33 -7.89 -12.27
C TYR A 39 -1.05 -6.84 -11.39
N VAL A 40 -0.57 -5.60 -11.41
CA VAL A 40 -1.09 -4.51 -10.56
C VAL A 40 -1.96 -3.54 -11.36
N LYS A 41 -3.11 -3.15 -10.79
CA LYS A 41 -3.98 -2.08 -11.29
C LYS A 41 -4.09 -0.96 -10.27
N LYS A 42 -4.11 0.30 -10.71
CA LYS A 42 -4.32 1.45 -9.83
C LYS A 42 -5.80 1.60 -9.51
N ILE A 43 -6.14 1.99 -8.28
CA ILE A 43 -7.54 2.24 -7.90
C ILE A 43 -8.22 3.31 -8.77
N SER A 44 -7.47 4.22 -9.39
CA SER A 44 -8.00 5.21 -10.36
C SER A 44 -8.58 4.57 -11.63
N GLU A 45 -8.23 3.31 -11.91
CA GLU A 45 -8.77 2.52 -13.02
C GLU A 45 -10.08 1.82 -12.64
N LEU A 46 -10.49 1.91 -11.37
CA LEU A 46 -11.78 1.42 -10.90
C LEU A 46 -12.85 2.46 -11.26
N THR A 47 -13.52 2.26 -12.39
CA THR A 47 -14.60 3.15 -12.87
C THR A 47 -15.82 3.15 -11.96
N ASP A 48 -15.99 2.07 -11.20
CA ASP A 48 -17.12 1.77 -10.36
C ASP A 48 -16.70 0.76 -9.29
N PHE A 49 -17.08 0.99 -8.02
CA PHE A 49 -16.80 0.11 -6.87
C PHE A 49 -17.60 -1.20 -6.91
N TYR A 50 -17.90 -1.71 -8.11
CA TYR A 50 -18.71 -2.87 -8.36
C TYR A 50 -17.82 -4.12 -8.45
N PHE A 51 -17.34 -4.58 -7.30
CA PHE A 51 -16.41 -5.73 -7.19
C PHE A 51 -16.97 -7.09 -7.67
N SER A 52 -18.25 -7.14 -8.05
CA SER A 52 -18.89 -8.29 -8.69
C SER A 52 -18.61 -8.40 -10.18
N ALA A 53 -18.09 -7.35 -10.82
CA ALA A 53 -17.72 -7.41 -12.22
C ALA A 53 -16.49 -8.31 -12.43
N ALA A 54 -16.42 -9.01 -13.57
CA ALA A 54 -15.35 -9.98 -13.82
C ALA A 54 -13.99 -9.29 -13.98
N GLU A 55 -14.01 -8.09 -14.57
CA GLU A 55 -12.87 -7.20 -14.83
C GLU A 55 -12.21 -6.65 -13.57
N THR A 56 -12.87 -6.74 -12.41
CA THR A 56 -12.34 -6.26 -11.13
C THR A 56 -11.61 -7.33 -10.32
N ARG A 57 -11.55 -8.57 -10.80
CA ARG A 57 -10.98 -9.74 -10.10
C ARG A 57 -9.68 -10.21 -10.77
N GLY A 58 -8.83 -10.92 -10.00
CA GLY A 58 -7.61 -11.55 -10.52
C GLY A 58 -6.40 -10.63 -10.66
N PHE A 59 -6.46 -9.42 -10.08
CA PHE A 59 -5.37 -8.44 -10.09
C PHE A 59 -5.08 -7.97 -8.66
N TYR A 60 -3.87 -7.47 -8.44
CA TYR A 60 -3.51 -6.73 -7.24
C TYR A 60 -3.98 -5.28 -7.41
N TRP A 61 -4.83 -4.80 -6.52
CA TRP A 61 -5.28 -3.42 -6.53
C TRP A 61 -4.36 -2.54 -5.68
N HIS A 62 -3.67 -1.61 -6.32
CA HIS A 62 -2.88 -0.60 -5.63
C HIS A 62 -3.81 0.50 -5.10
N LEU A 63 -4.09 0.44 -3.79
CA LEU A 63 -4.98 1.35 -3.08
C LEU A 63 -4.32 2.69 -2.71
N GLY A 64 -3.07 2.90 -3.12
CA GLY A 64 -2.29 4.10 -2.89
C GLY A 64 -1.12 3.90 -1.93
N VAL A 65 -0.49 5.02 -1.59
CA VAL A 65 0.70 5.07 -0.74
C VAL A 65 0.34 5.81 0.54
N ASN A 66 0.55 5.17 1.69
CA ASN A 66 0.59 5.83 2.98
C ASN A 66 2.03 6.29 3.25
N ASP A 67 2.21 7.58 3.53
CA ASP A 67 3.49 8.23 3.84
C ASP A 67 3.57 8.71 5.30
N GLN A 68 2.60 8.36 6.14
CA GLN A 68 2.47 8.81 7.54
C GLN A 68 2.78 7.73 8.58
N MET A 69 2.88 6.46 8.16
CA MET A 69 3.13 5.31 9.03
C MET A 69 4.31 4.48 8.51
N ASP A 70 5.14 3.99 9.42
CA ASP A 70 6.19 3.01 9.11
C ASP A 70 5.65 1.56 9.05
N HIS A 71 6.53 0.58 8.89
CA HIS A 71 6.17 -0.83 8.75
C HIS A 71 5.47 -1.40 10.00
N LEU A 72 5.86 -0.96 11.19
CA LEU A 72 5.41 -1.47 12.48
C LEU A 72 4.17 -0.72 12.99
N ASP A 73 4.07 0.57 12.69
CA ASP A 73 2.91 1.41 12.96
C ASP A 73 1.62 0.80 12.40
N GLN A 74 1.70 0.25 11.18
CA GLN A 74 0.56 -0.35 10.47
C GLN A 74 -0.07 -1.54 11.21
N ILE A 75 0.66 -2.19 12.11
CA ILE A 75 0.19 -3.33 12.90
C ILE A 75 0.03 -3.02 14.39
N GLY A 76 0.08 -1.74 14.75
CA GLY A 76 -0.18 -1.27 16.11
C GLY A 76 1.05 -1.21 17.02
N VAL A 77 2.26 -1.31 16.47
CA VAL A 77 3.50 -1.12 17.23
C VAL A 77 3.95 0.33 17.06
N TYR A 78 3.32 1.22 17.81
CA TYR A 78 3.60 2.65 17.83
C TYR A 78 3.64 3.17 19.28
N ILE A 79 4.16 4.38 19.45
CA ILE A 79 4.20 5.08 20.75
C ILE A 79 3.28 6.31 20.73
N GLU A 80 3.09 6.92 19.57
CA GLU A 80 2.31 8.15 19.43
C GLU A 80 0.83 7.86 19.21
N GLN A 81 -0.04 8.58 19.94
CA GLN A 81 -1.48 8.40 19.85
C GLN A 81 -2.02 8.73 18.44
N GLY A 82 -1.47 9.76 17.79
CA GLY A 82 -1.88 10.14 16.43
C GLY A 82 -1.67 9.01 15.41
N THR A 83 -0.57 8.26 15.54
CA THR A 83 -0.32 7.06 14.74
C THR A 83 -1.38 5.99 14.99
N GLY A 84 -1.82 5.84 16.24
CA GLY A 84 -2.92 4.95 16.60
C GLY A 84 -4.25 5.32 15.96
N ASP A 85 -4.59 6.61 15.93
CA ASP A 85 -5.81 7.11 15.29
C ASP A 85 -5.79 6.86 13.77
N LEU A 86 -4.65 7.12 13.11
CA LEU A 86 -4.45 6.83 11.68
C LEU A 86 -4.53 5.34 11.36
N MET A 87 -3.94 4.49 12.21
CA MET A 87 -4.04 3.03 12.07
C MET A 87 -5.49 2.57 12.20
N GLN A 88 -6.24 3.09 13.18
CA GLN A 88 -7.65 2.77 13.34
C GLN A 88 -8.47 3.15 12.11
N GLU A 89 -8.26 4.36 11.58
CA GLU A 89 -8.92 4.81 10.34
C GLU A 89 -8.59 3.90 9.16
N MET A 90 -7.32 3.53 8.98
CA MET A 90 -6.88 2.60 7.95
C MET A 90 -7.62 1.26 8.03
N TYR A 91 -7.70 0.64 9.21
CA TYR A 91 -8.41 -0.63 9.38
C TYR A 91 -9.92 -0.51 9.17
N LEU A 92 -10.55 0.60 9.58
CA LEU A 92 -11.97 0.85 9.31
C LEU A 92 -12.24 1.01 7.81
N ASN A 93 -11.36 1.69 7.07
CA ASN A 93 -11.45 1.84 5.62
C ASN A 93 -11.28 0.48 4.90
N ILE A 94 -10.31 -0.34 5.33
CA ILE A 94 -10.13 -1.71 4.82
C ILE A 94 -11.37 -2.56 5.10
N ALA A 95 -11.90 -2.52 6.31
CA ALA A 95 -13.12 -3.26 6.66
C ALA A 95 -14.29 -2.84 5.76
N ASN A 96 -14.52 -1.53 5.59
CA ASN A 96 -15.54 -0.99 4.70
C ASN A 96 -15.36 -1.50 3.26
N LEU A 97 -14.14 -1.47 2.74
CA LEU A 97 -13.83 -2.01 1.41
C LEU A 97 -14.17 -3.50 1.29
N ILE A 98 -13.73 -4.31 2.26
CA ILE A 98 -13.95 -5.76 2.26
C ILE A 98 -15.45 -6.09 2.34
N THR A 99 -16.24 -5.34 3.10
CA THR A 99 -17.70 -5.56 3.17
C THR A 99 -18.45 -5.35 1.85
N ARG A 100 -17.84 -4.64 0.89
CA ARG A 100 -18.39 -4.43 -0.45
C ARG A 100 -18.00 -5.52 -1.43
N LEU A 101 -17.09 -6.43 -1.05
CA LEU A 101 -16.74 -7.56 -1.88
C LEU A 101 -17.95 -8.51 -1.97
N PRO A 102 -18.27 -9.00 -3.18
CA PRO A 102 -19.35 -9.96 -3.34
C PRO A 102 -19.04 -11.24 -2.56
N VAL A 103 -20.00 -11.71 -1.77
CA VAL A 103 -19.99 -13.07 -1.24
C VAL A 103 -19.95 -14.05 -2.42
N GLY A 104 -19.01 -15.00 -2.38
CA GLY A 104 -18.73 -15.90 -3.50
C GLY A 104 -20.00 -16.50 -4.12
N GLY A 105 -20.08 -16.40 -5.46
CA GLY A 105 -21.05 -17.14 -6.28
C GLY A 105 -20.48 -18.48 -6.72
#